data_AF-X0S254-F1
#
_entry.id   AF-X0S254-F1
#
_cell.length_a   1.000
_cell.length_b   1.000
_cell.length_c   1.000
_cell.angle_alpha   90.00
_cell.angle_beta   90.00
_cell.angle_gamma   90.00
#
_symmetry.space_group_name_H-M   'P 1'
#
loop_
_entity.id
_entity.type
_entity.pdbx_description
1 polymer ?
#
loop_
_entity_poly.entity_id
_entity_poly.type
_entity_poly.pdbx_seq_one_letter_code
_entity_poly.pdbx_strand_id
1 'polypeptide(L)' 'MFLPTTKEEMEKLSWDRLDVIIVTGDTYIDSPYIGAAVIGRVLQAAGYKV' A
#
# COMPACT_ATOMS: atom_id res chain seq x y z
N MET A 1 7.77 -3.56 -5.38
CA MET A 1 6.50 -4.22 -5.80
C MET A 1 5.40 -3.42 -5.18
N PHE A 2 4.72 -2.55 -5.94
CA PHE A 2 3.78 -1.53 -5.45
C PHE A 2 2.81 -2.01 -4.33
N LEU A 3 2.41 -1.08 -3.46
CA LEU A 3 1.22 -1.25 -2.63
C LEU A 3 -0.01 -1.52 -3.52
N PRO A 4 -0.93 -2.39 -3.11
CA PRO A 4 -2.15 -2.64 -3.87
C PRO A 4 -2.98 -1.36 -3.95
N THR A 5 -3.44 -1.04 -5.15
CA THR A 5 -4.30 0.12 -5.43
C THR A 5 -5.65 -0.31 -6.00
N THR A 6 -5.78 -1.61 -6.32
CA THR A 6 -6.98 -2.21 -6.92
C THR A 6 -7.41 -3.45 -6.16
N LYS A 7 -8.68 -3.82 -6.32
CA LYS A 7 -9.25 -5.04 -5.74
C LYS A 7 -8.59 -6.32 -6.29
N GLU A 8 -8.23 -6.34 -7.56
CA GLU A 8 -7.56 -7.49 -8.19
C GLU A 8 -6.18 -7.75 -7.57
N GLU A 9 -5.44 -6.69 -7.21
CA GLU A 9 -4.17 -6.81 -6.50
C GLU A 9 -4.35 -7.34 -5.08
N MET A 10 -5.42 -6.93 -4.39
CA MET A 10 -5.78 -7.50 -3.09
C MET A 10 -6.10 -9.00 -3.18
N GLU A 11 -6.83 -9.43 -4.22
CA GLU A 11 -7.15 -10.83 -4.46
C GLU A 11 -5.88 -11.67 -4.69
N LYS A 12 -4.89 -11.14 -5.43
CA LYS A 12 -3.57 -11.79 -5.63
C LYS A 12 -2.79 -11.94 -4.31
N LEU A 13 -3.00 -11.04 -3.36
CA LEU A 13 -2.42 -11.11 -2.02
C LEU A 13 -3.27 -11.95 -1.04
N SER A 14 -4.41 -12.48 -1.49
CA SER A 14 -5.40 -13.16 -0.63
C SER A 14 -5.89 -12.29 0.53
N TRP A 15 -6.05 -10.99 0.26
CA TRP A 15 -6.56 -10.02 1.24
C TRP A 15 -8.04 -9.77 1.00
N ASP A 16 -8.85 -10.12 2.01
CA ASP A 16 -10.29 -9.87 2.08
C ASP A 16 -10.63 -8.43 2.50
N ARG A 17 -9.72 -7.79 3.23
CA ARG A 17 -9.82 -6.41 3.71
C ARG A 17 -8.45 -5.74 3.87
N LEU A 18 -8.43 -4.41 3.85
CA LEU A 18 -7.28 -3.60 4.25
C LEU A 18 -7.46 -3.14 5.70
N ASP A 19 -6.35 -3.05 6.42
CA ASP A 19 -6.31 -2.47 7.77
C ASP A 19 -6.11 -0.94 7.70
N VAL A 20 -5.41 -0.46 6.67
CA VAL A 20 -5.14 0.97 6.43
C VAL A 20 -5.28 1.29 4.95
N ILE A 21 -5.87 2.44 4.63
CA ILE A 21 -5.90 3.00 3.27
C ILE A 21 -5.18 4.34 3.29
N ILE A 22 -4.18 4.50 2.43
CA ILE A 22 -3.45 5.76 2.27
C ILE A 22 -4.02 6.50 1.05
N VAL A 23 -4.59 7.68 1.30
CA VAL A 23 -5.07 8.58 0.24
C VAL A 23 -4.05 9.69 0.05
N THR A 24 -3.58 9.86 -1.18
CA THR A 24 -2.65 10.94 -1.55
C THR A 24 -3.17 11.68 -2.78
N GLY A 25 -2.91 12.99 -2.84
CA GLY A 25 -3.18 13.81 -4.02
C GLY A 25 -2.05 13.78 -5.06
N ASP A 26 -0.91 13.18 -4.71
CA ASP A 26 0.25 13.03 -5.60
C ASP A 26 0.09 11.81 -6.52
N THR A 27 0.80 11.85 -7.65
CA THR A 27 1.01 10.63 -8.45
C THR A 27 1.77 9.60 -7.63
N TYR A 28 1.18 8.43 -7.42
CA TYR A 28 1.81 7.38 -6.66
C TYR A 28 2.94 6.70 -7.45
N ILE A 29 4.14 6.68 -6.86
CA ILE A 29 5.29 5.91 -7.30
C ILE A 29 5.87 5.23 -6.05
N ASP A 30 6.17 3.94 -6.15
CA ASP A 30 6.80 3.15 -5.10
C ASP A 30 8.30 3.50 -5.01
N SER A 31 8.59 4.65 -4.37
CA SER A 31 9.92 5.26 -4.29
C SER A 31 10.17 5.78 -2.87
N PRO A 32 11.41 5.69 -2.34
CA PRO A 32 11.75 6.21 -1.01
C PRO A 32 11.62 7.74 -0.89
N TYR A 33 11.50 8.46 -2.01
CA TYR A 33 11.25 9.89 -2.03
C TYR A 33 9.76 10.26 -1.88
N ILE A 34 8.86 9.26 -1.91
CA ILE A 34 7.42 9.47 -1.82
C ILE A 34 6.93 9.03 -0.43
N GLY A 35 6.43 9.97 0.35
CA GLY A 35 6.01 9.72 1.73
C GLY A 35 4.96 8.61 1.87
N ALA A 36 3.95 8.59 0.97
CA ALA A 36 2.93 7.55 0.95
C ALA A 36 3.52 6.13 0.77
N ALA A 37 4.53 5.99 -0.08
CA ALA A 37 5.21 4.71 -0.28
C ALA A 37 5.99 4.29 0.97
N VAL A 38 6.77 5.21 1.55
CA VAL A 38 7.54 4.94 2.79
C VAL A 38 6.61 4.52 3.93
N ILE A 39 5.53 5.27 4.16
CA ILE A 39 4.55 4.96 5.23
C ILE A 39 3.94 3.58 4.99
N GLY A 40 3.46 3.29 3.77
CA GLY A 40 2.86 2.00 3.47
C GLY A 40 3.83 0.83 3.64
N ARG A 41 5.12 1.00 3.29
CA ARG A 41 6.14 -0.03 3.52
C ARG A 41 6.43 -0.29 4.98
N VAL A 42 6.53 0.76 5.78
CA VAL A 42 6.73 0.62 7.23
C VAL A 42 5.55 -0.13 7.85
N LEU A 43 4.33 0.18 7.44
CA LEU A 43 3.13 -0.51 7.92
C LEU A 43 3.06 -1.98 7.46
N GLN A 44 3.38 -2.27 6.19
CA GLN A 44 3.47 -3.65 5.69
C GLN A 44 4.54 -4.44 6.44
N ALA A 45 5.71 -3.84 6.70
CA ALA A 45 6.78 -4.48 7.47
C ALA A 45 6.36 -4.77 8.94
N ALA A 46 5.44 -3.96 9.48
CA ALA A 46 4.82 -4.20 10.79
C ALA A 46 3.66 -5.22 10.75
N GLY A 47 3.31 -5.75 9.58
CA GLY A 47 2.29 -6.79 9.40
C GLY A 47 0.88 -6.30 9.07
N TYR A 48 0.70 -5.01 8.81
CA TYR A 48 -0.59 -4.46 8.39
C TYR A 48 -0.84 -4.69 6.90
N LYS A 49 -2.10 -4.95 6.54
CA LYS A 49 -2.56 -4.96 5.14
C LYS A 49 -2.85 -3.53 4.70
N VAL A 50 -1.88 -2.93 4.00
CA VAL A 50 -1.93 -1.56 3.46
C VAL A 50 -1.85 -1.60 1.95
#